data_AF-A0A3D5TH29-F1
#
_entry.id   AF-A0A3D5TH29-F1
#
_cell.length_a   1.000
_cell.length_b   1.000
_cell.length_c   1.000
_cell.angle_alpha   90.00
_cell.angle_beta   90.00
_cell.angle_gamma   90.00
#
_symmetry.space_group_name_H-M   'P 1'
#
loop_
_entity.id
_entity.type
_entity.pdbx_description
1 polymer ?
#
loop_
_entity_poly.entity_id
_entity_poly.type
_entity_poly.pdbx_seq_one_letter_code
_entity_poly.pdbx_strand_id
1 'polypeptide(L)'
;MKKRKWLSLLLAVMMLVSAVPFFPVTADAADGTVEVSTWEELKRALEYTTNCSVVKVVKDIETKALNGHTGLHQDNIIFMSMAMDKVLDLNGHTVNAYAKYYSEVAQGYLINICDKDARLTIRDSVGGGALIGEFNQEFYYEFINVSKGTLVMESGTVKMLCPSKDDQYLKCAIGVSGTAVFNGGEVLTQVTSPGGEKEERYLSRRLQAIRGEAGGSVTINGGTFDRVVLHSAPTPENRGKYELVVNGGFFRQSIALILVGDVYASNFDHLPMQINDAYFMR
;
A
#
# COMPACT_ATOMS: atom_id res chain seq x y z
N MET A 1 -50.55 3.59 6.41
CA MET A 1 -49.93 2.24 6.41
C MET A 1 -49.56 1.76 5.00
N LYS A 2 -48.63 2.42 4.28
CA LYS A 2 -48.19 1.98 2.92
C LYS A 2 -46.66 2.05 2.67
N LYS A 3 -45.84 2.46 3.64
CA LYS A 3 -44.37 2.56 3.46
C LYS A 3 -43.58 1.28 3.81
N ARG A 4 -44.19 0.31 4.51
CA ARG A 4 -43.51 -0.92 4.96
C ARG A 4 -43.43 -2.04 3.91
N LYS A 5 -44.29 -2.05 2.89
CA LYS A 5 -44.30 -3.09 1.85
C LYS A 5 -43.32 -2.85 0.70
N TRP A 6 -42.86 -1.62 0.50
CA TRP A 6 -41.85 -1.29 -0.53
C TRP A 6 -40.42 -1.56 -0.06
N LEU A 7 -40.15 -1.36 1.24
CA LEU A 7 -38.84 -1.65 1.82
C LEU A 7 -38.54 -3.16 1.84
N SER A 8 -39.56 -4.01 2.00
CA SER A 8 -39.40 -5.47 1.94
C SER A 8 -39.18 -6.00 0.52
N LEU A 9 -39.73 -5.31 -0.50
CA LEU A 9 -39.52 -5.70 -1.89
C LEU A 9 -38.13 -5.26 -2.39
N LEU A 10 -37.63 -4.11 -1.93
CA LEU A 10 -36.27 -3.64 -2.25
C LEU A 10 -35.19 -4.55 -1.64
N LEU A 11 -35.40 -5.03 -0.40
CA LEU A 11 -34.52 -6.00 0.24
C LEU A 11 -34.49 -7.35 -0.49
N ALA A 12 -35.65 -7.81 -0.98
CA ALA A 12 -35.74 -9.06 -1.74
C ALA A 12 -35.04 -8.97 -3.11
N VAL A 13 -34.99 -7.79 -3.73
CA VAL A 13 -34.30 -7.58 -5.01
C VAL A 13 -32.79 -7.45 -4.85
N MET A 14 -32.28 -6.89 -3.73
CA MET A 14 -30.84 -6.90 -3.43
C MET A 14 -30.27 -8.30 -3.16
N MET A 15 -31.09 -9.26 -2.74
CA MET A 15 -30.65 -10.65 -2.59
C MET A 15 -30.61 -11.44 -3.91
N LEU A 16 -31.22 -10.92 -4.99
CA LEU A 16 -31.34 -11.62 -6.27
C LEU A 16 -30.32 -11.18 -7.34
N VAL A 17 -29.51 -10.14 -7.07
CA VAL A 17 -28.53 -9.59 -8.03
C VAL A 17 -27.07 -9.96 -7.70
N SER A 18 -26.82 -10.74 -6.65
CA SER A 18 -25.48 -11.24 -6.28
C SER A 18 -25.27 -12.72 -6.61
N ALA A 19 -25.94 -13.25 -7.63
CA ALA A 19 -25.63 -14.56 -8.19
C ALA A 19 -24.46 -14.46 -9.20
N VAL A 20 -23.29 -14.02 -8.70
CA VAL A 20 -22.03 -14.33 -9.38
C VAL A 20 -21.82 -15.84 -9.19
N PRO A 21 -21.45 -16.61 -10.24
CA PRO A 21 -21.14 -18.01 -10.07
C PRO A 21 -20.07 -18.18 -9.00
N PHE A 22 -20.44 -18.82 -7.88
CA PHE A 22 -19.52 -19.30 -6.87
C PHE A 22 -18.65 -20.38 -7.51
N PHE A 23 -17.46 -20.01 -7.97
CA PHE A 23 -16.40 -20.99 -8.15
C PHE A 23 -15.88 -21.35 -6.75
N PRO A 24 -15.95 -22.62 -6.32
CA PRO A 24 -15.31 -23.02 -5.08
C PRO A 24 -13.81 -22.82 -5.25
N VAL A 25 -13.24 -21.89 -4.48
CA VAL A 25 -11.80 -21.91 -4.19
C VAL A 25 -11.53 -23.29 -3.64
N THR A 26 -10.63 -24.01 -4.30
CA THR A 26 -10.15 -25.31 -3.82
C THR A 26 -9.28 -25.02 -2.60
N ALA A 27 -9.93 -24.85 -1.45
CA ALA A 27 -9.27 -24.74 -0.16
C ALA A 27 -9.00 -26.15 0.36
N ASP A 28 -7.91 -26.76 -0.11
CA ASP A 28 -7.34 -27.92 0.57
C ASP A 28 -6.48 -27.39 1.75
N ALA A 29 -7.17 -26.89 2.77
CA ALA A 29 -6.55 -26.26 3.93
C ALA A 29 -6.17 -27.31 4.97
N ALA A 30 -5.21 -28.16 4.64
CA ALA A 30 -4.41 -28.84 5.65
C ALA A 30 -3.36 -27.89 6.28
N ASP A 31 -3.09 -26.72 5.66
CA ASP A 31 -1.93 -25.89 6.00
C ASP A 31 -2.16 -24.38 5.80
N GLY A 32 -3.26 -23.82 6.32
CA GLY A 32 -3.46 -22.36 6.50
C GLY A 32 -3.24 -21.44 5.28
N THR A 33 -3.07 -22.00 4.08
CA THR A 33 -2.58 -21.34 2.88
C THR A 33 -3.69 -21.32 1.84
N VAL A 34 -3.90 -20.17 1.23
CA VAL A 34 -4.85 -19.96 0.13
C VAL A 34 -4.06 -19.55 -1.10
N GLU A 35 -4.17 -20.33 -2.17
CA GLU A 35 -3.56 -19.99 -3.46
C GLU A 35 -4.49 -19.06 -4.25
N VAL A 36 -3.92 -18.05 -4.89
CA VAL A 36 -4.66 -17.04 -5.65
C VAL A 36 -4.02 -16.80 -7.01
N SER A 37 -4.86 -16.61 -8.02
CA SER A 37 -4.46 -16.43 -9.42
C SER A 37 -5.19 -15.27 -10.10
N THR A 38 -6.07 -14.58 -9.37
CA THR A 38 -6.84 -13.41 -9.82
C THR A 38 -6.91 -12.36 -8.72
N TRP A 39 -7.19 -11.10 -9.09
CA TRP A 39 -7.36 -10.02 -8.12
C TRP A 39 -8.54 -10.26 -7.17
N GLU A 40 -9.63 -10.85 -7.66
CA GLU A 40 -10.80 -11.16 -6.84
C GLU A 40 -10.47 -12.19 -5.75
N GLU A 41 -9.72 -13.24 -6.11
CA GLU A 41 -9.22 -14.23 -5.15
C GLU A 41 -8.26 -13.62 -4.13
N LEU A 42 -7.31 -12.80 -4.58
CA LEU A 42 -6.37 -12.09 -3.72
C LEU A 42 -7.10 -11.18 -2.72
N LYS A 43 -8.04 -10.37 -3.21
CA LYS A 43 -8.88 -9.50 -2.38
C LYS A 43 -9.61 -10.31 -1.32
N ARG A 44 -10.34 -11.34 -1.73
CA ARG A 44 -11.11 -12.18 -0.79
C ARG A 44 -10.21 -12.84 0.25
N ALA A 45 -9.02 -13.31 -0.14
CA ALA A 45 -8.10 -14.01 0.76
C ALA A 45 -7.46 -13.09 1.81
N LEU A 46 -7.22 -11.82 1.46
CA LEU A 46 -6.69 -10.79 2.35
C LEU A 46 -7.76 -10.09 3.19
N GLU A 47 -9.04 -10.17 2.80
CA GLU A 47 -10.15 -9.73 3.64
C GLU A 47 -10.38 -10.66 4.84
N TYR A 48 -10.94 -10.11 5.92
CA TYR A 48 -11.15 -10.80 7.20
C TYR A 48 -12.07 -12.04 7.11
N THR A 49 -12.84 -12.17 6.02
CA THR A 49 -13.82 -13.23 5.82
C THR A 49 -13.18 -14.58 5.49
N THR A 50 -11.92 -14.58 5.04
CA THR A 50 -11.18 -15.81 4.73
C THR A 50 -10.30 -16.20 5.90
N ASN A 51 -10.51 -17.41 6.44
CA ASN A 51 -9.64 -17.97 7.46
C ASN A 51 -8.39 -18.60 6.83
N CYS A 52 -7.31 -17.85 6.74
CA CYS A 52 -5.99 -18.30 6.32
C CYS A 52 -4.92 -17.41 6.93
N SER A 53 -3.72 -17.94 7.09
CA SER A 53 -2.53 -17.19 7.53
C SER A 53 -1.66 -16.79 6.34
N VAL A 54 -1.64 -17.59 5.26
CA VAL A 54 -0.83 -17.32 4.07
C VAL A 54 -1.72 -17.23 2.84
N VAL A 55 -1.50 -16.20 2.04
CA VAL A 55 -2.06 -16.01 0.70
C VAL A 55 -0.90 -16.12 -0.28
N LYS A 56 -0.89 -17.16 -1.10
CA LYS A 56 0.19 -17.45 -2.05
C LYS A 56 -0.26 -17.14 -3.47
N VAL A 57 0.45 -16.25 -4.15
CA VAL A 57 0.23 -15.99 -5.57
C VAL A 57 0.81 -17.16 -6.37
N VAL A 58 0.03 -17.78 -7.24
CA VAL A 58 0.48 -18.96 -8.04
C VAL A 58 0.53 -18.70 -9.54
N LYS A 59 0.20 -17.46 -9.92
CA LYS A 59 0.23 -16.98 -11.29
C LYS A 59 0.29 -15.47 -11.28
N ASP A 60 0.92 -14.88 -12.29
CA ASP A 60 0.85 -13.43 -12.49
C ASP A 60 -0.62 -12.98 -12.60
N ILE A 61 -0.93 -11.89 -11.90
CA ILE A 61 -2.25 -11.28 -11.85
C ILE A 61 -2.18 -9.95 -12.59
N GLU A 62 -2.98 -9.78 -13.63
CA GLU A 62 -3.07 -8.55 -14.43
C GLU A 62 -4.50 -8.03 -14.42
N THR A 63 -4.69 -6.78 -14.00
CA THR A 63 -6.02 -6.18 -13.83
C THR A 63 -6.40 -5.20 -14.94
N LYS A 64 -5.48 -4.87 -15.86
CA LYS A 64 -5.70 -3.89 -16.92
C LYS A 64 -6.86 -4.20 -17.85
N ALA A 65 -7.19 -5.49 -18.05
CA ALA A 65 -8.33 -5.91 -18.86
C ALA A 65 -9.68 -5.84 -18.12
N LEU A 66 -9.68 -5.65 -16.79
CA LEU A 66 -10.91 -5.58 -16.00
C LEU A 66 -11.69 -4.29 -16.28
N ASN A 67 -13.00 -4.34 -15.99
CA ASN A 67 -13.92 -3.22 -16.08
C ASN A 67 -13.84 -2.44 -17.41
N GLY A 68 -13.89 -3.16 -18.54
CA GLY A 68 -13.83 -2.54 -19.87
C GLY A 68 -12.50 -1.87 -20.17
N HIS A 69 -11.39 -2.50 -19.77
CA HIS A 69 -10.02 -1.97 -19.89
C HIS A 69 -9.74 -0.69 -19.08
N THR A 70 -10.49 -0.49 -17.99
CA THR A 70 -10.27 0.64 -17.07
C THR A 70 -9.58 0.21 -15.77
N GLY A 71 -9.38 -1.09 -15.57
CA GLY A 71 -8.68 -1.60 -14.39
C GLY A 71 -9.58 -1.72 -13.18
N LEU A 72 -8.98 -1.57 -12.01
CA LEU A 72 -9.63 -1.68 -10.70
C LEU A 72 -10.49 -0.46 -10.39
N HIS A 73 -11.64 -0.73 -9.77
CA HIS A 73 -12.62 0.24 -9.28
C HIS A 73 -12.69 0.18 -7.74
N GLN A 74 -13.54 1.02 -7.15
CA GLN A 74 -13.68 1.25 -5.72
C GLN A 74 -13.99 -0.03 -4.95
N ASP A 75 -14.80 -0.91 -5.54
CA ASP A 75 -15.17 -2.20 -4.97
C ASP A 75 -14.04 -3.24 -5.07
N ASN A 76 -12.95 -2.94 -5.77
CA ASN A 76 -11.79 -3.81 -5.85
C ASN A 76 -10.71 -3.50 -4.80
N ILE A 77 -10.84 -2.41 -4.03
CA ILE A 77 -9.89 -2.10 -2.95
C ILE A 77 -9.89 -3.21 -1.91
N ILE A 78 -8.69 -3.58 -1.45
CA ILE A 78 -8.49 -4.53 -0.37
C ILE A 78 -8.48 -3.78 0.96
N PHE A 79 -9.46 -4.06 1.84
CA PHE A 79 -9.53 -3.48 3.17
C PHE A 79 -9.24 -4.52 4.25
N MET A 80 -8.17 -4.30 5.01
CA MET A 80 -7.88 -5.06 6.23
C MET A 80 -8.47 -4.32 7.43
N SER A 81 -9.80 -4.45 7.58
CA SER A 81 -10.61 -3.64 8.50
C SER A 81 -10.95 -4.32 9.83
N MET A 82 -10.33 -5.45 10.15
CA MET A 82 -10.51 -6.21 11.38
C MET A 82 -9.16 -6.74 11.87
N ALA A 83 -9.06 -7.15 13.13
CA ALA A 83 -7.88 -7.84 13.65
C ALA A 83 -7.60 -9.12 12.85
N MET A 84 -6.41 -9.18 12.24
CA MET A 84 -5.98 -10.31 11.40
C MET A 84 -4.46 -10.28 11.19
N ASP A 85 -3.86 -11.43 10.95
CA ASP A 85 -2.44 -11.54 10.57
C ASP A 85 -2.33 -12.37 9.30
N LYS A 86 -1.87 -11.73 8.22
CA LYS A 86 -1.83 -12.30 6.87
C LYS A 86 -0.42 -12.17 6.31
N VAL A 87 0.07 -13.25 5.71
CA VAL A 87 1.27 -13.25 4.87
C VAL A 87 0.84 -13.30 3.42
N LEU A 88 1.20 -12.29 2.63
CA LEU A 88 1.13 -12.32 1.18
C LEU A 88 2.48 -12.80 0.63
N ASP A 89 2.50 -14.02 0.13
CA ASP A 89 3.64 -14.64 -0.53
C ASP A 89 3.52 -14.47 -2.04
N LEU A 90 4.36 -13.61 -2.61
CA LEU A 90 4.39 -13.33 -4.05
C LEU A 90 4.90 -14.53 -4.85
N ASN A 91 5.68 -15.43 -4.24
CA ASN A 91 6.08 -16.70 -4.83
C ASN A 91 6.61 -16.57 -6.28
N GLY A 92 7.44 -15.54 -6.53
CA GLY A 92 8.04 -15.26 -7.83
C GLY A 92 7.10 -14.65 -8.89
N HIS A 93 5.86 -14.31 -8.52
CA HIS A 93 4.84 -13.79 -9.44
C HIS A 93 4.61 -12.30 -9.31
N THR A 94 4.16 -11.70 -10.40
CA THR A 94 3.80 -10.28 -10.45
C THR A 94 2.29 -10.09 -10.32
N VAL A 95 1.88 -9.19 -9.42
CA VAL A 95 0.51 -8.66 -9.33
C VAL A 95 0.53 -7.22 -9.83
N ASN A 96 0.05 -7.00 -11.06
CA ASN A 96 -0.13 -5.67 -11.62
C ASN A 96 -1.55 -5.16 -11.36
N ALA A 97 -1.66 -4.23 -10.43
CA ALA A 97 -2.86 -3.54 -10.01
C ALA A 97 -2.99 -2.22 -10.77
N TYR A 98 -3.63 -2.28 -11.92
CA TYR A 98 -3.90 -1.13 -12.78
C TYR A 98 -5.20 -0.40 -12.41
N ALA A 99 -5.19 0.92 -12.38
CA ALA A 99 -6.39 1.76 -12.29
C ALA A 99 -6.28 2.96 -13.24
N LYS A 100 -7.28 3.11 -14.13
CA LYS A 100 -7.24 4.12 -15.19
C LYS A 100 -7.66 5.51 -14.72
N TYR A 101 -8.77 5.63 -14.00
CA TYR A 101 -9.32 6.92 -13.58
C TYR A 101 -9.46 7.01 -12.07
N TYR A 102 -9.24 8.21 -11.52
CA TYR A 102 -9.45 8.50 -10.10
C TYR A 102 -10.91 8.34 -9.68
N SER A 103 -11.86 8.72 -10.54
CA SER A 103 -13.29 8.57 -10.28
C SER A 103 -13.70 7.12 -9.99
N GLU A 104 -12.92 6.16 -10.47
CA GLU A 104 -13.17 4.75 -10.22
C GLU A 104 -12.71 4.32 -8.82
N VAL A 105 -11.73 4.97 -8.20
CA VAL A 105 -11.18 4.60 -6.87
C VAL A 105 -10.90 5.88 -6.06
N ALA A 106 -11.98 6.53 -5.64
CA ALA A 106 -11.94 7.84 -4.98
C ALA A 106 -11.15 7.85 -3.66
N GLN A 107 -10.89 6.69 -3.06
CA GLN A 107 -10.11 6.59 -1.82
C GLN A 107 -8.61 6.87 -2.02
N GLY A 108 -8.10 6.76 -3.24
CA GLY A 108 -6.71 7.10 -3.55
C GLY A 108 -5.67 6.03 -3.18
N TYR A 109 -6.09 4.80 -2.85
CA TYR A 109 -5.26 3.62 -2.60
C TYR A 109 -5.94 2.32 -3.05
N LEU A 110 -5.17 1.24 -3.23
CA LEU A 110 -5.69 -0.08 -3.61
C LEU A 110 -5.63 -1.12 -2.50
N ILE A 111 -4.76 -0.93 -1.51
CA ILE A 111 -4.67 -1.76 -0.31
C ILE A 111 -4.67 -0.83 0.89
N ASN A 112 -5.53 -1.09 1.89
CA ASN A 112 -5.57 -0.32 3.13
C ASN A 112 -5.53 -1.22 4.36
N ILE A 113 -4.55 -0.98 5.21
CA ILE A 113 -4.38 -1.65 6.51
C ILE A 113 -4.90 -0.73 7.61
N CYS A 114 -6.20 -0.82 7.89
CA CYS A 114 -6.94 0.21 8.63
C CYS A 114 -7.45 -0.21 10.00
N ASP A 115 -7.36 -1.48 10.38
CA ASP A 115 -7.52 -1.91 11.76
C ASP A 115 -6.17 -1.88 12.50
N LYS A 116 -6.17 -1.41 13.75
CA LYS A 116 -4.95 -1.28 14.57
C LYS A 116 -4.26 -2.63 14.85
N ASP A 117 -5.03 -3.71 14.86
CA ASP A 117 -4.57 -5.08 15.11
C ASP A 117 -4.50 -5.90 13.79
N ALA A 118 -4.63 -5.24 12.63
CA ALA A 118 -4.35 -5.86 11.33
C ALA A 118 -2.86 -5.83 11.02
N ARG A 119 -2.33 -6.95 10.54
CA ARG A 119 -0.96 -7.11 10.10
C ARG A 119 -0.92 -7.74 8.71
N LEU A 120 -0.23 -7.09 7.78
CA LEU A 120 0.13 -7.64 6.48
C LEU A 120 1.64 -7.83 6.42
N THR A 121 2.09 -9.06 6.21
CA THR A 121 3.49 -9.38 5.90
C THR A 121 3.59 -9.66 4.40
N ILE A 122 4.42 -8.93 3.67
CA ILE A 122 4.72 -9.20 2.27
C ILE A 122 6.07 -9.91 2.20
N ARG A 123 6.10 -11.03 1.48
CA ARG A 123 7.32 -11.76 1.17
C ARG A 123 7.27 -12.31 -0.24
N ASP A 124 8.41 -12.71 -0.73
CA ASP A 124 8.58 -13.43 -1.98
C ASP A 124 9.50 -14.61 -1.71
N SER A 125 8.92 -15.81 -1.66
CA SER A 125 9.62 -17.05 -1.31
C SER A 125 10.49 -17.63 -2.43
N VAL A 126 10.23 -17.26 -3.69
CA VAL A 126 10.95 -17.80 -4.86
C VAL A 126 11.92 -16.77 -5.46
N GLY A 127 11.60 -15.49 -5.36
CA GLY A 127 12.39 -14.41 -5.95
C GLY A 127 11.80 -13.91 -7.27
N GLY A 128 11.90 -12.60 -7.51
CA GLY A 128 11.39 -11.93 -8.72
C GLY A 128 9.92 -11.51 -8.65
N GLY A 129 9.22 -11.83 -7.55
CA GLY A 129 7.83 -11.44 -7.31
C GLY A 129 7.68 -9.95 -7.02
N ALA A 130 6.59 -9.36 -7.53
CA ALA A 130 6.34 -7.93 -7.43
C ALA A 130 4.85 -7.59 -7.26
N LEU A 131 4.55 -6.61 -6.41
CA LEU A 131 3.30 -5.85 -6.43
C LEU A 131 3.54 -4.55 -7.20
N ILE A 132 2.81 -4.35 -8.28
CA ILE A 132 2.92 -3.16 -9.12
C ILE A 132 1.59 -2.41 -9.07
N GLY A 133 1.60 -1.17 -8.57
CA GLY A 133 0.48 -0.25 -8.70
C GLY A 133 0.66 0.61 -9.94
N GLU A 134 -0.13 0.39 -10.99
CA GLU A 134 -0.08 1.16 -12.25
C GLU A 134 -1.26 2.14 -12.33
N PHE A 135 -0.98 3.41 -12.05
CA PHE A 135 -2.00 4.46 -12.05
C PHE A 135 -1.86 5.33 -13.29
N ASN A 136 -2.92 5.43 -14.12
CA ASN A 136 -2.85 6.16 -15.39
C ASN A 136 -3.29 7.64 -15.28
N GLN A 137 -3.49 8.16 -14.07
CA GLN A 137 -3.96 9.53 -13.81
C GLN A 137 -3.25 10.16 -12.60
N GLU A 138 -3.38 11.47 -12.50
CA GLU A 138 -2.59 12.36 -11.66
C GLU A 138 -3.02 12.37 -10.18
N PHE A 139 -4.09 11.69 -9.78
CA PHE A 139 -4.69 11.91 -8.45
C PHE A 139 -4.55 10.76 -7.43
N TYR A 140 -3.82 9.69 -7.75
CA TYR A 140 -3.64 8.57 -6.81
C TYR A 140 -2.50 8.82 -5.83
N TYR A 141 -2.84 8.86 -4.55
CA TYR A 141 -1.90 9.23 -3.49
C TYR A 141 -0.98 8.09 -3.09
N GLU A 142 -1.49 6.85 -3.07
CA GLU A 142 -0.79 5.72 -2.44
C GLU A 142 -1.10 4.42 -3.18
N PHE A 143 -0.14 3.50 -3.30
CA PHE A 143 -0.50 2.12 -3.70
C PHE A 143 -1.01 1.34 -2.49
N ILE A 144 -0.23 1.33 -1.41
CA ILE A 144 -0.55 0.74 -0.12
C ILE A 144 -0.67 1.84 0.93
N ASN A 145 -1.83 1.92 1.58
CA ASN A 145 -2.06 2.80 2.72
C ASN A 145 -1.98 2.00 4.03
N VAL A 146 -1.04 2.35 4.90
CA VAL A 146 -0.94 1.81 6.25
C VAL A 146 -1.47 2.86 7.22
N SER A 147 -2.79 2.90 7.40
CA SER A 147 -3.45 3.97 8.13
C SER A 147 -3.48 3.75 9.65
N LYS A 148 -3.57 2.50 10.12
CA LYS A 148 -3.54 2.18 11.56
C LYS A 148 -2.79 0.90 11.90
N GLY A 149 -2.89 -0.12 11.04
CA GLY A 149 -2.30 -1.43 11.31
C GLY A 149 -0.81 -1.47 11.04
N THR A 150 -0.32 -2.68 10.79
CA THR A 150 1.10 -2.95 10.56
C THR A 150 1.35 -3.55 9.19
N LEU A 151 2.24 -2.93 8.42
CA LEU A 151 2.88 -3.54 7.26
C LEU A 151 4.26 -4.06 7.65
N VAL A 152 4.59 -5.28 7.26
CA VAL A 152 5.96 -5.79 7.30
C VAL A 152 6.38 -6.28 5.93
N MET A 153 7.54 -5.83 5.46
CA MET A 153 8.11 -6.27 4.20
C MET A 153 9.38 -7.07 4.47
N GLU A 154 9.36 -8.36 4.14
CA GLU A 154 10.51 -9.27 4.31
C GLU A 154 11.33 -9.40 3.03
N SER A 155 10.66 -9.48 1.88
CA SER A 155 11.27 -9.56 0.55
C SER A 155 10.25 -9.21 -0.55
N GLY A 156 10.66 -9.34 -1.82
CA GLY A 156 9.84 -8.98 -2.98
C GLY A 156 9.94 -7.50 -3.34
N THR A 157 9.22 -7.11 -4.39
CA THR A 157 9.15 -5.71 -4.85
C THR A 157 7.77 -5.12 -4.63
N VAL A 158 7.69 -3.91 -4.11
CA VAL A 158 6.51 -3.03 -4.21
C VAL A 158 6.89 -1.85 -5.10
N LYS A 159 6.21 -1.70 -6.23
CA LYS A 159 6.52 -0.65 -7.21
C LYS A 159 5.29 0.16 -7.56
N MET A 160 5.42 1.47 -7.59
CA MET A 160 4.38 2.35 -8.10
C MET A 160 4.79 2.97 -9.43
N LEU A 161 3.91 2.88 -10.43
CA LEU A 161 4.04 3.49 -11.74
C LEU A 161 3.04 4.65 -11.85
N CYS A 162 3.53 5.84 -12.18
CA CYS A 162 2.71 7.06 -12.30
C CYS A 162 3.08 7.91 -13.52
N PRO A 163 2.13 8.55 -14.22
CA PRO A 163 2.44 9.49 -15.30
C PRO A 163 3.05 10.79 -14.74
N SER A 164 3.90 11.47 -15.53
CA SER A 164 4.69 12.65 -15.09
C SER A 164 3.99 14.01 -15.20
N LYS A 165 2.78 14.06 -15.75
CA LYS A 165 2.11 15.35 -15.99
C LYS A 165 1.54 15.97 -14.71
N ASP A 166 1.69 15.25 -13.61
CA ASP A 166 1.21 15.58 -12.30
C ASP A 166 2.14 16.56 -11.55
N ASP A 167 1.62 17.75 -11.29
CA ASP A 167 2.24 18.74 -10.42
C ASP A 167 1.57 18.76 -9.02
N GLN A 168 0.67 17.79 -8.74
CA GLN A 168 -0.10 17.68 -7.52
C GLN A 168 0.50 16.63 -6.56
N TYR A 169 1.41 17.13 -5.73
CA TYR A 169 1.76 16.73 -4.36
C TYR A 169 1.10 15.46 -3.80
N LEU A 170 1.95 14.61 -3.21
CA LEU A 170 1.61 13.52 -2.28
C LEU A 170 1.41 12.14 -2.91
N LYS A 171 2.26 11.73 -3.85
CA LYS A 171 2.28 10.34 -4.33
C LYS A 171 3.36 9.49 -3.67
N CYS A 172 2.99 8.31 -3.17
CA CYS A 172 3.94 7.32 -2.71
C CYS A 172 3.54 5.87 -3.01
N ALA A 173 4.51 4.95 -3.08
CA ALA A 173 4.16 3.54 -3.17
C ALA A 173 3.52 3.07 -1.85
N ILE A 174 4.05 3.52 -0.71
CA ILE A 174 3.55 3.17 0.62
C ILE A 174 3.39 4.43 1.47
N GLY A 175 2.16 4.74 1.89
CA GLY A 175 1.82 5.77 2.87
C GLY A 175 1.68 5.17 4.26
N VAL A 176 2.23 5.82 5.28
CA VAL A 176 2.32 5.25 6.63
C VAL A 176 1.94 6.26 7.70
N SER A 177 0.71 6.14 8.23
CA SER A 177 0.26 6.77 9.48
C SER A 177 0.10 5.76 10.63
N GLY A 178 0.17 4.45 10.32
CA GLY A 178 0.24 3.33 11.26
C GLY A 178 1.69 2.88 11.49
N THR A 179 1.98 1.58 11.34
CA THR A 179 3.34 1.03 11.51
C THR A 179 3.83 0.32 10.25
N ALA A 180 5.04 0.62 9.79
CA ALA A 180 5.69 -0.11 8.72
C ALA A 180 7.10 -0.56 9.12
N VAL A 181 7.41 -1.85 8.91
CA VAL A 181 8.73 -2.42 9.17
C VAL A 181 9.28 -3.07 7.90
N PHE A 182 10.45 -2.63 7.47
CA PHE A 182 11.11 -3.15 6.28
C PHE A 182 12.37 -3.91 6.68
N ASN A 183 12.31 -5.25 6.60
CA ASN A 183 13.44 -6.13 6.88
C ASN A 183 14.24 -6.46 5.60
N GLY A 184 13.64 -6.25 4.42
CA GLY A 184 14.24 -6.49 3.13
C GLY A 184 13.31 -6.09 1.98
N GLY A 185 13.61 -6.58 0.78
CA GLY A 185 12.86 -6.31 -0.45
C GLY A 185 13.11 -4.91 -1.03
N GLU A 186 12.29 -4.52 -2.00
CA GLU A 186 12.46 -3.29 -2.76
C GLU A 186 11.18 -2.44 -2.77
N VAL A 187 11.27 -1.15 -2.44
CA VAL A 187 10.16 -0.20 -2.62
C VAL A 187 10.57 0.86 -3.63
N LEU A 188 9.98 0.77 -4.81
CA LEU A 188 10.41 1.49 -5.99
C LEU A 188 9.28 2.37 -6.53
N THR A 189 9.68 3.43 -7.21
CA THR A 189 8.77 4.30 -7.94
C THR A 189 9.31 4.58 -9.33
N GLN A 190 8.41 4.70 -10.29
CA GLN A 190 8.80 5.03 -11.65
C GLN A 190 7.76 5.93 -12.30
N VAL A 191 8.27 7.00 -12.90
CA VAL A 191 7.48 7.85 -13.77
C VAL A 191 7.40 7.21 -15.15
N THR A 192 6.18 7.05 -15.68
CA THR A 192 5.93 6.36 -16.96
C THR A 192 5.89 7.30 -18.16
N SER A 193 5.92 8.62 -17.96
CA SER A 193 5.95 9.54 -19.09
C SER A 193 7.34 9.58 -19.75
N PRO A 194 7.41 9.87 -21.06
CA PRO A 194 8.68 10.02 -21.77
C PRO A 194 9.60 11.13 -21.22
N GLY A 195 9.04 12.11 -20.51
CA GLY A 195 9.80 13.22 -19.92
C GLY A 195 10.44 12.90 -18.57
N GLY A 196 10.17 11.72 -18.01
CA GLY A 196 10.63 11.35 -16.66
C GLY A 196 10.01 12.21 -15.57
N GLU A 197 10.53 12.08 -14.35
CA GLU A 197 10.16 12.97 -13.24
C GLU A 197 10.67 14.39 -13.53
N LYS A 198 9.82 15.41 -13.38
CA LYS A 198 10.25 16.81 -13.52
C LYS A 198 11.30 17.13 -12.45
N GLU A 199 12.31 17.93 -12.81
CA GLU A 199 13.23 18.49 -11.83
C GLU A 199 12.51 19.49 -10.91
N GLU A 200 12.00 18.99 -9.80
CA GLU A 200 11.29 19.78 -8.78
C GLU A 200 12.23 20.18 -7.64
N ARG A 201 12.19 21.44 -7.19
CA ARG A 201 12.98 21.89 -6.03
C ARG A 201 12.41 21.41 -4.70
N TYR A 202 11.13 21.07 -4.65
CA TYR A 202 10.44 20.70 -3.43
C TYR A 202 10.40 19.18 -3.27
N LEU A 203 11.22 18.64 -2.36
CA LEU A 203 11.32 17.19 -2.12
C LEU A 203 9.98 16.53 -1.75
N SER A 204 9.08 17.24 -1.08
CA SER A 204 7.73 16.76 -0.73
C SER A 204 6.85 16.43 -1.95
N ARG A 205 7.14 17.03 -3.10
CA ARG A 205 6.34 16.89 -4.33
C ARG A 205 6.82 15.77 -5.23
N ARG A 206 8.04 15.31 -4.98
CA ARG A 206 8.66 14.24 -5.75
C ARG A 206 8.04 12.91 -5.40
N LEU A 207 8.08 11.98 -6.33
CA LEU A 207 7.53 10.64 -6.16
C LEU A 207 8.28 9.91 -5.04
N GLN A 208 7.56 9.38 -4.06
CA GLN A 208 8.16 8.80 -2.87
C GLN A 208 7.97 7.28 -2.86
N ALA A 209 9.00 6.51 -2.57
CA ALA A 209 8.81 5.08 -2.27
C ALA A 209 7.99 4.93 -1.00
N ILE A 210 8.41 5.62 0.07
CA ILE A 210 7.75 5.59 1.37
C ILE A 210 7.48 7.03 1.81
N ARG A 211 6.24 7.29 2.21
CA ARG A 211 5.84 8.49 2.95
C ARG A 211 5.43 8.10 4.37
N GLY A 212 6.26 8.45 5.36
CA GLY A 212 5.84 8.46 6.75
C GLY A 212 5.04 9.73 7.03
N GLU A 213 3.94 9.61 7.75
CA GLU A 213 3.07 10.73 8.16
C GLU A 213 3.02 10.87 9.67
N ALA A 214 2.55 12.03 10.15
CA ALA A 214 2.49 12.34 11.56
C ALA A 214 1.74 11.25 12.36
N GLY A 215 2.35 10.76 13.43
CA GLY A 215 1.82 9.67 14.26
C GLY A 215 2.14 8.26 13.74
N GLY A 216 2.66 8.13 12.52
CA GLY A 216 3.17 6.87 11.98
C GLY A 216 4.55 6.50 12.49
N SER A 217 4.91 5.22 12.36
CA SER A 217 6.21 4.66 12.70
C SER A 217 6.76 3.82 11.55
N VAL A 218 7.87 4.24 10.99
CA VAL A 218 8.60 3.54 9.93
C VAL A 218 9.94 3.06 10.47
N THR A 219 10.21 1.76 10.36
CA THR A 219 11.52 1.17 10.68
C THR A 219 12.07 0.47 9.47
N ILE A 220 13.28 0.85 9.04
CA ILE A 220 14.00 0.23 7.92
C ILE A 220 15.23 -0.47 8.48
N ASN A 221 15.24 -1.80 8.41
CA ASN A 221 16.37 -2.64 8.80
C ASN A 221 17.22 -3.09 7.59
N GLY A 222 16.62 -3.12 6.40
CA GLY A 222 17.28 -3.51 5.16
C GLY A 222 16.36 -3.36 3.94
N GLY A 223 16.89 -3.65 2.76
CA GLY A 223 16.18 -3.53 1.48
C GLY A 223 16.72 -2.41 0.59
N THR A 224 16.03 -2.19 -0.53
CA THR A 224 16.34 -1.15 -1.51
C THR A 224 15.16 -0.20 -1.67
N PHE A 225 15.40 1.10 -1.58
CA PHE A 225 14.35 2.11 -1.64
C PHE A 225 14.73 3.19 -2.63
N ASP A 226 13.74 3.74 -3.34
CA ASP A 226 13.94 5.02 -4.02
C ASP A 226 13.98 6.16 -2.99
N ARG A 227 12.96 7.01 -2.93
CA ARG A 227 12.91 8.14 -1.98
C ARG A 227 12.10 7.80 -0.74
N VAL A 228 12.67 8.00 0.44
CA VAL A 228 11.95 7.89 1.72
C VAL A 228 11.77 9.28 2.31
N VAL A 229 10.54 9.66 2.63
CA VAL A 229 10.24 10.98 3.20
C VAL A 229 9.39 10.81 4.45
N LEU A 230 9.82 11.42 5.56
CA LEU A 230 9.02 11.56 6.77
C LEU A 230 8.40 12.96 6.79
N HIS A 231 7.08 13.03 6.76
CA HIS A 231 6.29 14.24 7.00
C HIS A 231 5.85 14.24 8.47
N SER A 232 6.52 15.02 9.31
CA SER A 232 6.28 15.03 10.75
C SER A 232 5.76 16.37 11.24
N ALA A 233 4.78 16.32 12.14
CA ALA A 233 4.33 17.47 12.93
C ALA A 233 4.64 17.17 14.41
N PRO A 234 5.86 17.45 14.90
CA PRO A 234 6.27 16.93 16.20
C PRO A 234 5.47 17.58 17.33
N THR A 235 4.71 16.77 18.05
CA THR A 235 3.94 17.21 19.22
C THR A 235 4.71 16.96 20.52
N PRO A 236 4.35 17.62 21.64
CA PRO A 236 4.93 17.31 22.95
C PRO A 236 4.83 15.83 23.33
N GLU A 237 3.76 15.13 22.93
CA GLU A 237 3.51 13.71 23.22
C GLU A 237 4.43 12.75 22.45
N ASN A 238 4.94 13.20 21.30
CA ASN A 238 5.87 12.42 20.47
C ASN A 238 7.35 12.75 20.75
N ARG A 239 7.64 13.66 21.69
CA ARG A 239 9.02 13.99 22.09
C ARG A 239 9.74 12.74 22.62
N GLY A 240 10.84 12.37 21.96
CA GLY A 240 11.66 11.20 22.31
C GLY A 240 11.24 9.89 21.65
N LYS A 241 10.25 9.90 20.74
CA LYS A 241 9.92 8.75 19.88
C LYS A 241 10.32 9.05 18.44
N TYR A 242 11.02 8.12 17.82
CA TYR A 242 11.36 8.23 16.41
C TYR A 242 10.19 7.71 15.56
N GLU A 243 9.73 8.53 14.63
CA GLU A 243 8.72 8.18 13.62
C GLU A 243 9.39 7.56 12.38
N LEU A 244 10.67 7.84 12.14
CA LEU A 244 11.51 7.10 11.17
C LEU A 244 12.81 6.64 11.83
N VAL A 245 13.07 5.33 11.78
CA VAL A 245 14.35 4.73 12.17
C VAL A 245 14.94 3.97 10.99
N VAL A 246 16.18 4.28 10.63
CA VAL A 246 16.93 3.60 9.56
C VAL A 246 18.15 2.92 10.15
N ASN A 247 18.14 1.59 10.19
CA ASN A 247 19.19 0.71 10.72
C ASN A 247 20.03 0.05 9.61
N GLY A 248 19.64 0.21 8.34
CA GLY A 248 20.34 -0.33 7.18
C GLY A 248 19.55 -0.12 5.88
N GLY A 249 20.09 -0.61 4.77
CA GLY A 249 19.45 -0.58 3.45
C GLY A 249 20.14 0.33 2.42
N PHE A 250 19.72 0.18 1.17
CA PHE A 250 20.22 0.92 0.02
C PHE A 250 19.19 1.93 -0.47
N PHE A 251 19.61 3.16 -0.70
CA PHE A 251 18.76 4.27 -1.11
C PHE A 251 19.22 4.78 -2.47
N ARG A 252 18.37 4.64 -3.49
CA ARG A 252 18.63 5.11 -4.87
C ARG A 252 18.47 6.61 -5.02
N GLN A 253 17.75 7.23 -4.09
CA GLN A 253 17.51 8.66 -4.09
C GLN A 253 17.84 9.27 -2.71
N SER A 254 16.86 9.85 -2.00
CA SER A 254 17.10 10.57 -0.75
C SER A 254 16.28 10.00 0.41
N ILE A 255 16.80 10.18 1.63
CA ILE A 255 16.01 10.18 2.85
C ILE A 255 15.78 11.65 3.24
N ALA A 256 14.55 12.05 3.53
CA ALA A 256 14.21 13.43 3.84
C ALA A 256 13.25 13.55 5.03
N LEU A 257 13.50 14.51 5.91
CA LEU A 257 12.56 14.96 6.94
C LEU A 257 11.91 16.26 6.47
N ILE A 258 10.59 16.31 6.52
CA ILE A 258 9.80 17.50 6.26
C ILE A 258 8.97 17.79 7.50
N LEU A 259 9.30 18.87 8.19
CA LEU A 259 8.49 19.37 9.30
C LEU A 259 7.29 20.12 8.73
N VAL A 260 6.09 19.74 9.16
CA VAL A 260 4.81 20.31 8.72
C VAL A 260 4.03 20.88 9.91
N GLY A 261 3.12 21.80 9.65
CA GLY A 261 2.34 22.48 10.70
C GLY A 261 3.13 23.54 11.46
N ASP A 262 2.77 23.77 12.72
CA ASP A 262 3.45 24.73 13.59
C ASP A 262 4.78 24.14 14.09
N VAL A 263 5.89 24.71 13.60
CA VAL A 263 7.25 24.26 13.93
C VAL A 263 7.89 25.24 14.91
N TYR A 264 8.26 24.74 16.09
CA TYR A 264 8.92 25.48 17.15
C TYR A 264 10.39 25.10 17.26
N ALA A 265 11.22 26.01 17.78
CA ALA A 265 12.64 25.75 18.01
C ALA A 265 12.90 24.47 18.83
N SER A 266 12.05 24.20 19.82
CA SER A 266 12.14 22.99 20.66
C SER A 266 11.94 21.67 19.90
N ASN A 267 11.38 21.70 18.68
CA ASN A 267 11.25 20.48 17.87
C ASN A 267 12.60 20.02 17.30
N PHE A 268 13.60 20.91 17.21
CA PHE A 268 14.94 20.56 16.73
C PHE A 268 15.80 19.86 17.78
N ASP A 269 15.45 19.97 19.07
CA ASP A 269 16.15 19.28 20.16
C ASP A 269 15.91 17.77 20.12
N HIS A 270 14.80 17.34 19.51
CA HIS A 270 14.41 15.93 19.36
C HIS A 270 13.80 15.70 17.99
N LEU A 271 14.65 15.46 16.99
CA LEU A 271 14.17 15.11 15.66
C LEU A 271 13.45 13.75 15.68
N PRO A 272 12.30 13.62 15.00
CA PRO A 272 11.53 12.38 14.91
C PRO A 272 12.17 11.34 13.96
N MET A 273 13.42 11.55 13.57
CA MET A 273 14.15 10.74 12.62
C MET A 273 15.50 10.33 13.21
N GLN A 274 15.80 9.03 13.13
CA GLN A 274 17.10 8.45 13.46
C GLN A 274 17.66 7.67 12.28
N ILE A 275 18.91 7.96 11.91
CA ILE A 275 19.65 7.24 10.88
C ILE A 275 20.90 6.66 11.53
N ASN A 276 20.92 5.34 11.70
CA ASN A 276 22.02 4.57 12.28
C ASN A 276 22.96 4.05 11.18
N ASP A 277 22.42 3.51 10.08
CA ASP A 277 23.18 3.06 8.91
C ASP A 277 22.35 3.21 7.63
N ALA A 278 22.94 3.73 6.55
CA ALA A 278 22.27 3.94 5.26
C ALA A 278 23.28 4.06 4.11
N TYR A 279 23.04 3.33 3.01
CA TYR A 279 23.90 3.35 1.82
C TYR A 279 23.22 4.04 0.65
N PHE A 280 23.74 5.18 0.20
CA PHE A 280 23.21 5.90 -0.96
C PHE A 280 23.89 5.43 -2.24
N MET A 281 23.11 4.94 -3.19
CA MET A 281 23.61 4.59 -4.52
C MET A 281 23.93 5.85 -5.32
N ARG A 282 25.07 5.85 -6.01
CA ARG A 282 25.49 6.94 -6.90
C ARG A 282 24.97 6.75 -8.32
#